data_AF-A0A354C836-F1
#
_entry.id   AF-A0A354C836-F1
#
_cell.length_a   1.000
_cell.length_b   1.000
_cell.length_c   1.000
_cell.angle_alpha   90.00
_cell.angle_beta   90.00
_cell.angle_gamma   90.00
#
_symmetry.space_group_name_H-M   'P 1'
#
loop_
_entity.id
_entity.type
_entity.pdbx_description
1 polymer ?
#
loop_
_entity_poly.entity_id
_entity_poly.type
_entity_poly.pdbx_seq_one_letter_code
_entity_poly.pdbx_strand_id
1 'polypeptide(L)'
;MTIKYFIKKYRNAMTIMLALIGIGLMAYYDYCDTACSYLKGDIFGIDLKWVGIAYMAAIIVFAAFKQTSLVRALLAAGLGVEVHLYAFQVQNDVYCPFCLAFSVMLILSFIINYEVPSAWREKHSRMWIYFLGEVSFPMLKLNKLPLLIFSLLGYLFVLFTFSGSVTPAYGFDSTGSIPSLGKGPYEVVIFADYFCPPCKRIDIKAEPLLKELLATNKVKITFIDVPFHSATPIYAKYYLYAANASPDVNSILHIRKMLFEAAQVKHIQKENALVDFLKEQKIWWKKMDEKQIFPLLSAKIKENNIKSTPTCFIKYSVADIKKFVGDEEIWDGLTALKKHLSSGKK
;
A
#
# COMPACT_ATOMS: atom_id res chain seq x y z
N MET A 1 -36.92 30.63 2.61
CA MET A 1 -36.72 29.38 3.38
C MET A 1 -35.27 29.35 3.86
N THR A 2 -35.01 29.54 5.16
CA THR A 2 -33.62 29.65 5.67
C THR A 2 -32.88 28.32 5.50
N ILE A 3 -31.60 28.36 5.11
CA ILE A 3 -30.74 27.17 4.90
C ILE A 3 -30.83 26.18 6.08
N LYS A 4 -30.85 26.67 7.32
CA LYS A 4 -31.01 25.85 8.54
C LYS A 4 -32.31 25.03 8.57
N TYR A 5 -33.42 25.61 8.10
CA TYR A 5 -34.72 24.94 8.06
C TYR A 5 -34.72 23.83 7.00
N PHE A 6 -34.12 24.09 5.84
CA PHE A 6 -33.96 23.11 4.78
C PHE A 6 -33.11 21.91 5.25
N ILE A 7 -31.94 22.17 5.85
CA ILE A 7 -31.06 21.13 6.39
C ILE A 7 -31.79 20.30 7.44
N LYS A 8 -32.48 20.92 8.40
CA LYS A 8 -33.20 20.20 9.45
C LYS A 8 -34.32 19.32 8.89
N LYS A 9 -35.01 19.78 7.84
CA LYS A 9 -36.12 19.03 7.21
C LYS A 9 -35.62 17.83 6.40
N TYR A 10 -34.52 17.99 5.66
CA TYR A 10 -34.01 16.97 4.73
C TYR A 10 -32.78 16.21 5.24
N ARG A 11 -32.35 16.44 6.49
CA ARG A 11 -31.17 15.84 7.11
C ARG A 11 -31.04 14.34 6.87
N ASN A 12 -32.10 13.57 7.12
CA ASN A 12 -32.04 12.12 6.96
C ASN A 12 -31.85 11.72 5.49
N ALA A 13 -32.55 12.38 4.57
CA ALA A 13 -32.40 12.14 3.12
C ALA A 13 -30.98 12.51 2.64
N MET A 14 -30.43 13.64 3.09
CA MET A 14 -29.07 14.06 2.79
C MET A 14 -28.03 13.09 3.35
N THR A 15 -28.25 12.60 4.59
CA THR A 15 -27.37 11.61 5.23
C THR A 15 -27.37 10.28 4.47
N ILE A 16 -28.56 9.82 4.03
CA ILE A 16 -28.69 8.62 3.20
C ILE A 16 -27.97 8.80 1.87
N MET A 17 -28.15 9.94 1.21
CA MET A 17 -27.48 10.26 -0.05
C MET A 17 -25.95 10.24 0.09
N LEU A 18 -25.40 10.89 1.12
CA LEU A 18 -23.96 10.91 1.39
C LEU A 18 -23.42 9.52 1.72
N ALA A 19 -24.17 8.72 2.50
CA ALA A 19 -23.78 7.35 2.82
C ALA A 19 -23.79 6.44 1.57
N LEU A 20 -24.76 6.61 0.66
CA LEU A 20 -24.79 5.91 -0.63
C LEU A 20 -23.59 6.29 -1.51
N ILE A 21 -23.23 7.58 -1.56
CA ILE A 21 -22.02 8.03 -2.26
C ILE A 21 -20.77 7.41 -1.62
N GLY A 22 -20.70 7.37 -0.29
CA GLY A 22 -19.62 6.71 0.45
C GLY A 22 -19.48 5.23 0.07
N ILE A 23 -20.59 4.48 0.05
CA ILE A 23 -20.60 3.08 -0.42
C ILE A 23 -20.14 2.98 -1.87
N GLY A 24 -20.62 3.87 -2.75
CA GLY A 24 -20.22 3.92 -4.16
C GLY A 24 -18.72 4.14 -4.34
N LEU A 25 -18.12 5.05 -3.57
CA LEU A 25 -16.67 5.28 -3.56
C LEU A 25 -15.90 4.02 -3.14
N MET A 26 -16.35 3.34 -2.08
CA MET A 26 -15.73 2.11 -1.59
C MET A 26 -15.90 0.93 -2.57
N ALA A 27 -17.00 0.89 -3.32
CA ALA A 27 -17.24 -0.11 -4.35
C ALA A 27 -16.39 0.14 -5.61
N TYR A 28 -16.28 1.41 -6.03
CA TYR A 28 -15.51 1.83 -7.21
C TYR A 28 -14.00 1.63 -7.05
N TYR A 29 -13.49 1.72 -5.81
CA TYR A 29 -12.09 1.48 -5.45
C TYR A 29 -11.51 0.20 -6.09
N ASP A 30 -12.25 -0.92 -6.13
CA ASP A 30 -11.75 -2.20 -6.70
C ASP A 30 -11.51 -2.15 -8.21
N TYR A 31 -12.21 -1.24 -8.90
CA TYR A 31 -12.16 -1.12 -10.36
C TYR A 31 -11.11 -0.11 -10.82
N CYS A 32 -10.52 0.65 -9.89
CA CYS A 32 -9.58 1.71 -10.20
C CYS A 32 -8.14 1.28 -9.84
N ASP A 33 -7.35 0.89 -10.84
CA ASP A 33 -5.91 0.55 -10.77
C ASP A 33 -5.01 1.77 -10.47
N THR A 34 -5.43 2.66 -9.57
CA THR A 34 -4.74 3.92 -9.25
C THR A 34 -4.13 3.92 -7.86
N ALA A 35 -3.44 5.03 -7.50
CA ALA A 35 -2.49 5.25 -6.40
C ALA A 35 -2.84 4.76 -4.98
N CYS A 36 -4.00 4.14 -4.75
CA CYS A 36 -4.43 3.59 -3.47
C CYS A 36 -4.15 2.09 -3.29
N SER A 37 -3.65 1.36 -4.29
CA SER A 37 -3.41 -0.10 -4.19
C SER A 37 -2.42 -0.51 -3.08
N TYR A 38 -1.67 0.44 -2.55
CA TYR A 38 -0.67 0.25 -1.49
C TYR A 38 -1.21 0.43 -0.08
N LEU A 39 -2.39 1.05 0.09
CA LEU A 39 -2.96 1.33 1.41
C LEU A 39 -4.03 0.27 1.72
N LYS A 40 -3.62 -0.78 2.46
CA LYS A 40 -4.54 -1.81 2.94
C LYS A 40 -4.56 -1.84 4.45
N GLY A 41 -5.77 -1.86 4.98
CA GLY A 41 -6.00 -2.11 6.39
C GLY A 41 -7.12 -3.11 6.55
N ASP A 42 -7.02 -3.92 7.59
CA ASP A 42 -8.10 -4.77 8.03
C ASP A 42 -8.45 -4.47 9.49
N ILE A 43 -9.68 -4.79 9.86
CA ILE A 43 -10.15 -4.83 11.24
C ILE A 43 -10.55 -6.27 11.49
N PHE A 44 -9.82 -6.95 12.38
CA PHE A 44 -10.00 -8.39 12.65
C PHE A 44 -9.95 -9.28 11.39
N GLY A 45 -9.09 -8.96 10.42
CA GLY A 45 -8.96 -9.72 9.17
C GLY A 45 -10.05 -9.46 8.14
N ILE A 46 -11.00 -8.55 8.42
CA ILE A 46 -11.98 -8.07 7.43
C ILE A 46 -11.44 -6.80 6.81
N ASP A 47 -11.36 -6.78 5.47
CA ASP A 47 -10.91 -5.62 4.71
C ASP A 47 -11.72 -4.38 5.11
N LEU A 48 -11.02 -3.28 5.41
CA LEU A 48 -11.59 -2.00 5.80
C LEU A 48 -12.68 -1.53 4.82
N LYS A 49 -12.61 -1.94 3.55
CA LYS A 49 -13.68 -1.74 2.58
C LYS A 49 -15.03 -2.27 3.04
N TRP A 50 -15.09 -3.55 3.40
CA TRP A 50 -16.33 -4.20 3.80
C TRP A 50 -16.84 -3.63 5.11
N VAL A 51 -15.93 -3.30 6.04
CA VAL A 51 -16.27 -2.60 7.28
C VAL A 51 -16.88 -1.23 6.99
N GLY A 52 -16.28 -0.45 6.10
CA GLY A 52 -16.79 0.86 5.70
C GLY A 52 -18.17 0.78 5.03
N ILE A 53 -18.39 -0.20 4.15
CA ILE A 53 -19.69 -0.44 3.50
C ILE A 53 -20.75 -0.83 4.54
N ALA A 54 -20.44 -1.77 5.44
CA ALA A 54 -21.36 -2.21 6.48
C ALA A 54 -21.70 -1.06 7.44
N TYR A 55 -20.71 -0.25 7.81
CA TYR A 55 -20.88 0.94 8.64
C TYR A 55 -21.80 1.98 7.99
N MET A 56 -21.58 2.29 6.70
CA MET A 56 -22.46 3.22 5.97
C MET A 56 -23.87 2.66 5.78
N ALA A 57 -24.02 1.35 5.56
CA ALA A 57 -25.31 0.69 5.51
C ALA A 57 -26.06 0.81 6.85
N ALA A 58 -25.38 0.65 7.99
CA ALA A 58 -25.97 0.85 9.31
C ALA A 58 -26.46 2.30 9.48
N ILE A 59 -25.69 3.30 9.05
CA ILE A 59 -26.12 4.71 9.05
C ILE A 59 -27.39 4.90 8.21
N ILE A 60 -27.45 4.32 7.01
CA ILE A 60 -28.64 4.41 6.13
C ILE A 60 -29.86 3.84 6.85
N VAL A 61 -29.74 2.65 7.45
CA VAL A 61 -30.82 1.99 8.19
C VAL A 61 -31.32 2.89 9.31
N PHE A 62 -30.43 3.38 10.19
CA PHE A 62 -30.83 4.23 11.30
C PHE A 62 -31.40 5.59 10.85
N ALA A 63 -30.88 6.15 9.76
CA ALA A 63 -31.42 7.38 9.16
C ALA A 63 -32.82 7.17 8.57
N ALA A 64 -33.08 6.03 7.93
CA ALA A 64 -34.38 5.66 7.38
C ALA A 64 -35.43 5.47 8.48
N PHE A 65 -35.05 4.83 9.59
CA PHE A 65 -35.89 4.70 10.79
C PHE A 65 -35.95 5.97 11.66
N LYS A 66 -35.34 7.07 11.21
CA LYS A 66 -35.31 8.37 11.91
C LYS A 66 -34.72 8.29 13.33
N GLN A 67 -33.82 7.33 13.58
CA GLN A 67 -33.12 7.17 14.86
C GLN A 67 -31.92 8.12 14.95
N THR A 68 -32.19 9.42 15.03
CA THR A 68 -31.15 10.47 14.95
C THR A 68 -30.13 10.44 16.07
N SER A 69 -30.45 9.94 17.26
CA SER A 69 -29.46 9.75 18.34
C SER A 69 -28.39 8.75 17.94
N LEU A 70 -28.79 7.61 17.35
CA LEU A 70 -27.85 6.56 16.94
C LEU A 70 -27.01 7.00 15.73
N VAL A 71 -27.63 7.66 14.75
CA VAL A 71 -26.90 8.24 13.60
C VAL A 71 -25.81 9.20 14.08
N ARG A 72 -26.13 10.11 15.01
CA ARG A 72 -25.16 11.09 15.54
C ARG A 72 -24.02 10.42 16.32
N ALA A 73 -24.33 9.42 17.14
CA ALA A 73 -23.32 8.67 17.88
C ALA A 73 -22.40 7.87 16.95
N LEU A 74 -22.96 7.21 15.93
CA LEU A 74 -22.18 6.49 14.92
C LEU A 74 -21.28 7.45 14.15
N LEU A 75 -21.80 8.56 13.63
CA LEU A 75 -21.00 9.56 12.90
C LEU A 75 -19.88 10.14 13.75
N ALA A 76 -20.13 10.39 15.05
CA ALA A 76 -19.08 10.81 15.97
C ALA A 76 -17.98 9.75 16.15
N ALA A 77 -18.36 8.47 16.29
CA ALA A 77 -17.40 7.37 16.32
C ALA A 77 -16.59 7.27 15.02
N GLY A 78 -17.25 7.48 13.87
CA GLY A 78 -16.62 7.55 12.56
C GLY A 78 -15.57 8.66 12.46
N LEU A 79 -15.83 9.84 13.03
CA LEU A 79 -14.80 10.90 13.09
C LEU A 79 -13.55 10.46 13.85
N GLY A 80 -13.71 9.69 14.94
CA GLY A 80 -12.58 9.13 15.67
C GLY A 80 -11.76 8.13 14.85
N VAL A 81 -12.45 7.27 14.10
CA VAL A 81 -11.83 6.32 13.15
C VAL A 81 -11.02 7.07 12.09
N GLU A 82 -11.62 8.09 11.46
CA GLU A 82 -10.99 8.88 10.41
C GLU A 82 -9.72 9.60 10.89
N VAL A 83 -9.70 10.09 12.14
CA VAL A 83 -8.49 10.70 12.72
C VAL A 83 -7.32 9.71 12.75
N HIS A 84 -7.57 8.46 13.16
CA HIS A 84 -6.53 7.44 13.17
C HIS A 84 -6.07 7.08 11.75
N LEU A 85 -7.01 6.85 10.83
CA LEU A 85 -6.69 6.50 9.43
C LEU A 85 -5.97 7.62 8.69
N TYR A 86 -6.29 8.88 8.99
CA TYR A 86 -5.58 10.03 8.44
C TYR A 86 -4.17 10.14 9.02
N ALA A 87 -4.01 9.95 10.34
CA ALA A 87 -2.69 9.91 10.97
C ALA A 87 -1.80 8.80 10.39
N PHE A 88 -2.37 7.63 10.13
CA PHE A 88 -1.68 6.51 9.47
C PHE A 88 -1.18 6.88 8.07
N GLN A 89 -2.00 7.58 7.27
CA GLN A 89 -1.59 8.04 5.93
C GLN A 89 -0.44 9.06 5.99
N VAL A 90 -0.51 10.01 6.92
CA VAL A 90 0.55 11.03 7.11
C VAL A 90 1.85 10.41 7.60
N GLN A 91 1.80 9.47 8.54
CA GLN A 91 2.99 8.82 9.09
C GLN A 91 3.77 7.99 8.07
N ASN A 92 3.08 7.47 7.06
CA ASN A 92 3.68 6.62 6.04
C ASN A 92 3.89 7.35 4.70
N ASP A 93 3.56 8.65 4.61
CA ASP A 93 3.66 9.47 3.39
C ASP A 93 2.93 8.86 2.17
N VAL A 94 1.81 8.18 2.42
CA VAL A 94 0.95 7.60 1.38
C VAL A 94 -0.47 8.11 1.57
N TYR A 95 -0.94 8.90 0.60
CA TYR A 95 -2.27 9.51 0.61
C TYR A 95 -3.18 8.79 -0.37
N CYS A 96 -4.29 8.24 0.11
CA CYS A 96 -5.28 7.62 -0.74
C CYS A 96 -6.45 8.58 -1.02
N PRO A 97 -6.65 9.04 -2.28
CA PRO A 97 -7.76 9.91 -2.64
C PRO A 97 -9.15 9.36 -2.26
N PHE A 98 -9.36 8.04 -2.34
CA PHE A 98 -10.64 7.42 -1.98
C PHE A 98 -10.92 7.46 -0.48
N CYS A 99 -9.93 7.16 0.37
CA CYS A 99 -10.06 7.27 1.82
C CYS A 99 -10.31 8.72 2.24
N LEU A 100 -9.59 9.69 1.64
CA LEU A 100 -9.82 11.11 1.91
C LEU A 100 -11.22 11.56 1.47
N ALA A 101 -11.69 11.13 0.30
CA ALA A 101 -13.03 11.43 -0.17
C ALA A 101 -14.10 10.84 0.77
N PHE A 102 -13.92 9.60 1.24
CA PHE A 102 -14.80 8.96 2.21
C PHE A 102 -14.83 9.73 3.54
N SER A 103 -13.66 10.14 4.03
CA SER A 103 -13.51 11.00 5.21
C SER A 103 -14.31 12.30 5.09
N VAL A 104 -14.21 12.97 3.94
CA VAL A 104 -14.99 14.19 3.66
C VAL A 104 -16.49 13.91 3.67
N MET A 105 -16.95 12.80 3.08
CA MET A 105 -18.38 12.43 3.11
C MET A 105 -18.88 12.20 4.53
N LEU A 106 -18.07 11.57 5.38
CA LEU A 106 -18.39 11.33 6.79
C LEU A 106 -18.44 12.63 7.59
N ILE A 107 -17.45 13.52 7.42
CA ILE A 107 -17.41 14.84 8.05
C ILE A 107 -18.63 15.68 7.65
N LEU A 108 -18.98 15.72 6.36
CA LEU A 108 -20.17 16.41 5.88
C LEU A 108 -21.45 15.83 6.50
N SER A 109 -21.55 14.50 6.56
CA SER A 109 -22.68 13.82 7.21
C SER A 109 -22.80 14.20 8.68
N PHE A 110 -21.68 14.28 9.40
CA PHE A 110 -21.65 14.75 10.78
C PHE A 110 -22.10 16.20 10.91
N ILE A 111 -21.62 17.11 10.06
CA ILE A 111 -22.00 18.54 10.09
C ILE A 111 -23.51 18.72 9.87
N ILE A 112 -24.11 18.00 8.92
CA ILE A 112 -25.56 18.04 8.66
C ILE A 112 -26.34 17.55 9.89
N ASN A 113 -25.76 16.64 10.68
CA ASN A 113 -26.34 16.09 11.89
C ASN A 113 -25.89 16.79 13.19
N TYR A 114 -25.13 17.87 13.09
CA TYR A 114 -24.66 18.61 14.24
C TYR A 114 -25.81 19.40 14.89
N GLU A 115 -25.93 19.27 16.21
CA GLU A 115 -26.85 20.06 17.01
C GLU A 115 -26.05 20.74 18.12
N VAL A 116 -26.28 22.04 18.28
CA VAL A 116 -25.59 22.84 19.29
C VAL A 116 -25.98 22.33 20.68
N PRO A 117 -25.01 21.93 21.52
CA PRO A 117 -25.29 21.35 22.83
C PRO A 117 -25.90 22.37 23.80
N SER A 118 -26.81 21.91 24.65
CA SER A 118 -27.41 22.72 25.73
C SER A 118 -26.38 23.23 26.72
N ALA A 119 -25.32 22.44 26.99
CA ALA A 119 -24.20 22.82 27.85
C ALA A 119 -23.50 24.12 27.44
N TRP A 120 -23.56 24.49 26.15
CA TRP A 120 -22.99 25.74 25.64
C TRP A 120 -23.72 26.99 26.15
N ARG A 121 -25.00 26.86 26.53
CA ARG A 121 -25.80 27.93 27.14
C ARG A 121 -25.70 27.98 28.67
N GLU A 122 -25.38 26.86 29.32
CA GLU A 122 -25.39 26.78 30.79
C GLU A 122 -24.04 27.15 31.42
N LYS A 123 -22.91 26.63 30.90
CA LYS A 123 -21.60 26.82 31.56
C LYS A 123 -20.43 26.74 30.59
N HIS A 124 -19.77 27.88 30.34
CA HIS A 124 -18.64 28.00 29.40
C HIS A 124 -17.48 27.03 29.68
N SER A 125 -17.22 26.66 30.93
CA SER A 125 -16.11 25.74 31.27
C SER A 125 -16.32 24.30 30.78
N ARG A 126 -17.58 23.88 30.51
CA ARG A 126 -17.90 22.54 29.97
C ARG A 126 -17.91 22.49 28.44
N MET A 127 -17.71 23.63 27.78
CA MET A 127 -17.76 23.78 26.32
C MET A 127 -16.82 22.80 25.60
N TRP A 128 -15.60 22.60 26.11
CA TRP A 128 -14.62 21.69 25.51
C TRP A 128 -15.03 20.23 25.52
N ILE A 129 -15.81 19.77 26.50
CA ILE A 129 -16.25 18.36 26.57
C ILE A 129 -17.37 18.09 25.56
N TYR A 130 -18.18 19.13 25.29
CA TYR A 130 -19.36 19.04 24.44
C TYR A 130 -19.14 19.64 23.05
N PHE A 131 -17.92 19.95 22.62
CA PHE A 131 -17.71 20.66 21.35
C PHE A 131 -18.28 19.91 20.13
N LEU A 132 -18.20 18.57 20.15
CA LEU A 132 -18.81 17.69 19.12
C LEU A 132 -20.33 17.52 19.28
N GLY A 133 -20.96 18.12 20.29
CA GLY A 133 -22.38 17.99 20.56
C GLY A 133 -22.68 17.01 21.70
N GLU A 134 -23.98 16.86 21.98
CA GLU A 134 -24.50 15.91 22.97
C GLU A 134 -25.57 14.99 22.36
N VAL A 135 -25.75 13.81 22.94
CA VAL A 135 -26.75 12.82 22.55
C VAL A 135 -27.47 12.27 23.78
N SER A 136 -28.75 11.92 23.62
CA SER A 136 -29.57 11.26 24.64
C SER A 136 -30.09 9.92 24.14
N PHE A 137 -30.00 8.91 24.99
CA PHE A 137 -30.50 7.56 24.76
C PHE A 137 -31.57 7.25 25.81
N PRO A 138 -32.85 7.61 25.54
CA PRO A 138 -33.93 7.39 26.50
C PRO A 138 -34.13 5.92 26.84
N MET A 139 -33.83 5.00 25.91
CA MET A 139 -33.95 3.55 26.11
C MET A 139 -32.97 2.99 27.16
N LEU A 140 -31.80 3.64 27.34
CA LEU A 140 -30.77 3.24 28.31
C LEU A 140 -30.76 4.14 29.56
N LYS A 141 -31.74 5.06 29.70
CA LYS A 141 -31.80 6.10 30.74
C LYS A 141 -30.54 7.00 30.79
N LEU A 142 -29.80 7.11 29.68
CA LEU A 142 -28.59 7.93 29.58
C LEU A 142 -28.92 9.27 28.92
N ASN A 143 -28.71 10.37 29.65
CA ASN A 143 -29.05 11.73 29.22
C ASN A 143 -27.79 12.59 29.10
N LYS A 144 -27.76 13.48 28.09
CA LYS A 144 -26.70 14.47 27.85
C LYS A 144 -25.28 13.89 27.77
N LEU A 145 -25.10 12.77 27.06
CA LEU A 145 -23.78 12.20 26.82
C LEU A 145 -23.02 13.03 25.77
N PRO A 146 -21.75 13.40 26.01
CA PRO A 146 -20.95 14.11 25.02
C PRO A 146 -20.58 13.20 23.85
N LEU A 147 -20.76 13.68 22.63
CA LEU A 147 -20.39 12.95 21.41
C LEU A 147 -18.87 12.68 21.30
N LEU A 148 -18.06 13.45 22.04
CA LEU A 148 -16.62 13.22 22.20
C LEU A 148 -16.29 11.82 22.71
N ILE A 149 -17.10 11.26 23.62
CA ILE A 149 -16.89 9.90 24.14
C ILE A 149 -16.98 8.89 22.99
N PHE A 150 -17.97 9.03 22.11
CA PHE A 150 -18.14 8.13 20.97
C PHE A 150 -17.00 8.25 19.96
N SER A 151 -16.52 9.47 19.70
CA SER A 151 -15.32 9.70 18.89
C SER A 151 -14.08 9.06 19.49
N LEU A 152 -13.85 9.21 20.80
CA LEU A 152 -12.74 8.56 21.50
C LEU A 152 -12.87 7.03 21.45
N LEU A 153 -14.06 6.48 21.64
CA LEU A 153 -14.31 5.04 21.53
C LEU A 153 -14.04 4.53 20.10
N GLY A 154 -14.45 5.27 19.07
CA GLY A 154 -14.14 4.93 17.68
C GLY A 154 -12.63 4.94 17.40
N TYR A 155 -11.93 5.98 17.88
CA TYR A 155 -10.46 6.06 17.78
C TYR A 155 -9.77 4.89 18.48
N LEU A 156 -10.14 4.61 19.74
CA LEU A 156 -9.56 3.50 20.50
C LEU A 156 -9.87 2.15 19.87
N PHE A 157 -11.09 1.94 19.39
CA PHE A 157 -11.47 0.72 18.68
C PHE A 157 -10.55 0.47 17.49
N VAL A 158 -10.36 1.47 16.62
CA VAL A 158 -9.47 1.34 15.48
C VAL A 158 -8.02 1.16 15.94
N LEU A 159 -7.54 1.95 16.90
CA LEU A 159 -6.17 1.82 17.42
C LEU A 159 -5.82 0.39 17.86
N PHE A 160 -6.76 -0.34 18.49
CA PHE A 160 -6.53 -1.71 18.97
C PHE A 160 -6.84 -2.80 17.96
N THR A 161 -7.66 -2.53 16.95
CA THR A 161 -8.18 -3.57 16.04
C THR A 161 -7.67 -3.43 14.61
N PHE A 162 -7.21 -2.25 14.25
CA PHE A 162 -6.70 -1.93 12.93
C PHE A 162 -5.30 -2.50 12.75
N SER A 163 -5.18 -3.43 11.81
CA SER A 163 -3.91 -3.87 11.28
C SER A 163 -3.70 -3.16 9.95
N GLY A 164 -3.10 -1.97 10.02
CA GLY A 164 -2.73 -1.19 8.86
C GLY A 164 -1.36 -1.62 8.35
N SER A 165 -1.27 -1.90 7.06
CA SER A 165 0.03 -2.10 6.42
C SER A 165 0.10 -1.27 5.15
N VAL A 166 1.18 -0.52 5.00
CA VAL A 166 1.58 0.10 3.72
C VAL A 166 2.35 -0.90 2.83
N THR A 167 2.29 -2.18 3.22
CA THR A 167 2.80 -3.32 2.47
C THR A 167 1.60 -4.15 2.02
N PRO A 168 1.50 -4.57 0.76
CA PRO A 168 0.34 -5.32 0.32
C PRO A 168 0.21 -6.62 1.14
N ALA A 169 -0.99 -6.95 1.58
CA ALA A 169 -1.31 -8.22 2.22
C ALA A 169 -2.33 -8.98 1.34
N TYR A 170 -1.99 -10.20 0.93
CA TYR A 170 -2.94 -11.29 0.75
C TYR A 170 -2.24 -12.64 0.97
N GLY A 171 -3.03 -13.56 1.52
CA GLY A 171 -2.63 -14.84 2.07
C GLY A 171 -2.16 -15.88 1.06
N PHE A 172 -1.46 -16.85 1.63
CA PHE A 172 -0.95 -18.08 1.03
C PHE A 172 -2.07 -18.86 0.32
N ASP A 173 -1.92 -19.07 -0.99
CA ASP A 173 -1.67 -20.40 -1.57
C ASP A 173 -1.72 -20.37 -3.10
N SER A 174 -0.55 -20.36 -3.74
CA SER A 174 -0.17 -21.14 -4.95
C SER A 174 1.20 -20.69 -5.46
N THR A 175 2.28 -21.21 -4.87
CA THR A 175 3.69 -21.09 -5.33
C THR A 175 4.19 -19.67 -5.68
N GLY A 176 3.89 -18.68 -4.83
CA GLY A 176 4.35 -17.29 -4.97
C GLY A 176 5.83 -17.06 -4.62
N SER A 177 6.78 -17.81 -5.16
CA SER A 177 8.21 -17.55 -4.90
C SER A 177 8.74 -16.40 -5.76
N ILE A 178 9.60 -15.54 -5.20
CA ILE A 178 10.29 -14.48 -5.97
C ILE A 178 11.08 -15.12 -7.12
N PRO A 179 10.92 -14.66 -8.38
CA PRO A 179 11.63 -15.21 -9.52
C PRO A 179 13.15 -15.18 -9.33
N SER A 180 13.81 -16.28 -9.64
CA SER A 180 15.27 -16.41 -9.56
C SER A 180 15.82 -17.18 -10.76
N LEU A 181 17.00 -16.77 -11.21
CA LEU A 181 17.75 -17.45 -12.25
C LEU A 181 18.68 -18.50 -11.64
N GLY A 182 18.79 -19.65 -12.31
CA GLY A 182 19.68 -20.73 -11.89
C GLY A 182 19.20 -21.48 -10.64
N LYS A 183 19.94 -22.52 -10.30
CA LYS A 183 19.70 -23.37 -9.13
C LYS A 183 21.08 -23.73 -8.60
N GLY A 184 21.37 -23.43 -7.33
CA GLY A 184 22.69 -23.70 -6.77
C GLY A 184 22.84 -23.22 -5.33
N PRO A 185 23.85 -23.70 -4.60
CA PRO A 185 24.05 -23.39 -3.19
C PRO A 185 24.55 -21.96 -2.94
N TYR A 186 25.19 -21.33 -3.94
CA TYR A 186 25.63 -19.94 -3.83
C TYR A 186 24.49 -19.01 -4.26
N GLU A 187 24.01 -18.14 -3.37
CA GLU A 187 22.94 -17.18 -3.69
C GLU A 187 23.52 -15.79 -3.91
N VAL A 188 23.10 -15.14 -4.99
CA VAL A 188 23.37 -13.72 -5.28
C VAL A 188 22.03 -13.00 -5.30
N VAL A 189 21.84 -12.04 -4.40
CA VAL A 189 20.61 -11.25 -4.32
C VAL A 189 20.95 -9.79 -4.58
N ILE A 190 20.45 -9.24 -5.68
CA ILE A 190 20.73 -7.86 -6.12
C ILE A 190 19.47 -7.03 -5.90
N PHE A 191 19.60 -6.00 -5.08
CA PHE A 191 18.58 -4.99 -4.81
C PHE A 191 18.85 -3.75 -5.65
N ALA A 192 17.89 -3.33 -6.47
CA ALA A 192 18.05 -2.22 -7.40
C ALA A 192 16.77 -1.40 -7.55
N ASP A 193 16.90 -0.13 -7.91
CA ASP A 193 15.79 0.71 -8.36
C ASP A 193 16.08 1.11 -9.82
N TYR A 194 15.08 1.08 -10.71
CA TYR A 194 15.26 1.41 -12.13
C TYR A 194 15.66 2.87 -12.38
N PHE A 195 15.38 3.78 -11.44
CA PHE A 195 15.72 5.19 -11.50
C PHE A 195 17.09 5.50 -10.86
N CYS A 196 17.81 4.49 -10.39
CA CYS A 196 19.14 4.63 -9.79
C CYS A 196 20.26 4.50 -10.83
N PRO A 197 21.05 5.55 -11.14
CA PRO A 197 22.09 5.49 -12.16
C PRO A 197 23.20 4.44 -11.91
N PRO A 198 23.73 4.26 -10.68
CA PRO A 198 24.68 3.19 -10.40
C PRO A 198 24.08 1.80 -10.64
N CYS A 199 22.78 1.62 -10.41
CA CYS A 199 22.06 0.37 -10.66
C CYS A 199 22.10 -0.01 -12.15
N LYS A 200 21.84 0.94 -13.06
CA LYS A 200 21.94 0.71 -14.51
C LYS A 200 23.37 0.34 -14.92
N ARG A 201 24.37 1.06 -14.37
CA ARG A 201 25.79 0.81 -14.70
C ARG A 201 26.21 -0.61 -14.32
N ILE A 202 25.90 -1.04 -13.10
CA ILE A 202 26.29 -2.38 -12.66
C ILE A 202 25.50 -3.48 -13.37
N ASP A 203 24.21 -3.27 -13.66
CA ASP A 203 23.38 -4.27 -14.36
C ASP A 203 23.94 -4.55 -15.77
N ILE A 204 24.30 -3.50 -16.52
CA ILE A 204 24.93 -3.62 -17.85
C ILE A 204 26.33 -4.23 -17.75
N LYS A 205 27.17 -3.73 -16.84
CA LYS A 205 28.56 -4.19 -16.70
C LYS A 205 28.63 -5.65 -16.25
N ALA A 206 27.75 -6.06 -15.35
CA ALA A 206 27.73 -7.40 -14.77
C ALA A 206 27.08 -8.45 -15.68
N GLU A 207 26.27 -8.07 -16.68
CA GLU A 207 25.50 -9.00 -17.51
C GLU A 207 26.33 -10.22 -18.02
N PRO A 208 27.53 -10.05 -18.63
CA PRO A 208 28.32 -11.19 -19.09
C PRO A 208 28.79 -12.08 -17.94
N LEU A 209 29.20 -11.48 -16.83
CA LEU A 209 29.65 -12.18 -15.63
C LEU A 209 28.51 -12.97 -14.97
N LEU A 210 27.31 -12.40 -14.91
CA LEU A 210 26.13 -13.09 -14.38
C LEU A 210 25.78 -14.32 -15.24
N LYS A 211 25.88 -14.21 -16.58
CA LYS A 211 25.69 -15.36 -17.49
C LYS A 211 26.73 -16.45 -17.25
N GLU A 212 28.00 -16.09 -17.09
CA GLU A 212 29.06 -17.06 -16.78
C GLU A 212 28.82 -17.75 -15.42
N LEU A 213 28.44 -16.99 -14.39
CA LEU A 213 28.13 -17.53 -13.06
C LEU A 213 26.95 -18.50 -13.12
N LEU A 214 25.88 -18.17 -13.83
CA LEU A 214 24.71 -19.03 -14.01
C LEU A 214 25.06 -20.30 -14.81
N ALA A 215 25.93 -20.21 -15.82
CA ALA A 215 26.38 -21.35 -16.61
C ALA A 215 27.14 -22.41 -15.77
N THR A 216 27.64 -22.05 -14.58
CA THR A 216 28.25 -23.01 -13.67
C THR A 216 27.26 -23.98 -13.04
N ASN A 217 25.95 -23.68 -13.08
CA ASN A 217 24.89 -24.39 -12.35
C ASN A 217 25.13 -24.48 -10.82
N LYS A 218 25.98 -23.61 -10.27
CA LYS A 218 26.26 -23.51 -8.82
C LYS A 218 25.69 -22.26 -8.19
N VAL A 219 25.20 -21.31 -9.00
CA VAL A 219 24.75 -20.00 -8.55
C VAL A 219 23.27 -19.84 -8.83
N LYS A 220 22.56 -19.31 -7.83
CA LYS A 220 21.19 -18.82 -7.94
C LYS A 220 21.21 -17.30 -7.81
N ILE A 221 20.63 -16.60 -8.78
CA ILE A 221 20.59 -15.14 -8.82
C ILE A 221 19.15 -14.67 -8.65
N THR A 222 18.91 -13.72 -7.76
CA THR A 222 17.60 -13.11 -7.52
C THR A 222 17.71 -11.60 -7.63
N PHE A 223 16.88 -11.00 -8.48
CA PHE A 223 16.75 -9.55 -8.57
C PHE A 223 15.55 -9.10 -7.74
N ILE A 224 15.74 -8.07 -6.93
CA ILE A 224 14.70 -7.48 -6.09
C ILE A 224 14.63 -5.99 -6.40
N ASP A 225 13.50 -5.59 -6.96
CA ASP A 225 13.25 -4.19 -7.27
C ASP A 225 12.81 -3.46 -5.99
N VAL A 226 13.54 -2.41 -5.62
CA VAL A 226 13.33 -1.62 -4.41
C VAL A 226 12.62 -0.33 -4.79
N PRO A 227 11.40 -0.05 -4.30
CA PRO A 227 10.61 1.08 -4.75
C PRO A 227 10.99 2.39 -4.03
N PHE A 228 12.22 2.87 -4.25
CA PHE A 228 12.63 4.20 -3.75
C PHE A 228 12.07 5.33 -4.60
N HIS A 229 11.88 5.10 -5.90
CA HIS A 229 11.15 6.02 -6.77
C HIS A 229 9.68 5.62 -6.87
N SER A 230 8.78 6.62 -6.94
CA SER A 230 7.31 6.42 -6.94
C SER A 230 6.81 5.62 -8.15
N ALA A 231 7.51 5.68 -9.27
CA ALA A 231 7.19 4.90 -10.47
C ALA A 231 7.77 3.47 -10.44
N THR A 232 8.69 3.12 -9.52
CA THR A 232 9.30 1.79 -9.50
C THR A 232 8.30 0.62 -9.40
N PRO A 233 7.17 0.70 -8.68
CA PRO A 233 6.18 -0.37 -8.65
C PRO A 233 5.62 -0.76 -10.03
N ILE A 234 5.42 0.19 -10.95
CA ILE A 234 4.98 -0.14 -12.31
C ILE A 234 6.06 -0.92 -13.06
N TYR A 235 7.34 -0.58 -12.87
CA TYR A 235 8.45 -1.29 -13.48
C TYR A 235 8.61 -2.71 -12.91
N ALA A 236 8.54 -2.84 -11.58
CA ALA A 236 8.61 -4.13 -10.91
C ALA A 236 7.48 -5.06 -11.36
N LYS A 237 6.26 -4.52 -11.56
CA LYS A 237 5.12 -5.28 -12.12
C LYS A 237 5.45 -5.85 -13.50
N TYR A 238 5.96 -5.04 -14.42
CA TYR A 238 6.28 -5.50 -15.77
C TYR A 238 7.51 -6.41 -15.83
N TYR A 239 8.48 -6.25 -14.93
CA TYR A 239 9.55 -7.23 -14.73
C TYR A 239 8.98 -8.60 -14.36
N LEU A 240 8.09 -8.67 -13.38
CA LEU A 240 7.45 -9.93 -12.97
C LEU A 240 6.61 -10.55 -14.10
N TYR A 241 5.86 -9.74 -14.85
CA TYR A 241 5.07 -10.25 -15.97
C TYR A 241 5.94 -10.80 -17.11
N ALA A 242 7.08 -10.16 -17.40
CA ALA A 242 8.05 -10.66 -18.37
C ALA A 242 8.72 -11.94 -17.85
N ALA A 243 9.11 -11.97 -16.57
CA ALA A 243 9.72 -13.14 -15.94
C ALA A 243 8.79 -14.36 -15.93
N ASN A 244 7.49 -14.14 -15.75
CA ASN A 244 6.47 -15.18 -15.81
C ASN A 244 6.23 -15.71 -17.24
N ALA A 245 6.38 -14.87 -18.26
CA ALA A 245 6.25 -15.29 -19.65
C ALA A 245 7.50 -16.01 -20.16
N SER A 246 8.69 -15.53 -19.77
CA SER A 246 9.98 -15.99 -20.29
C SER A 246 11.01 -16.00 -19.16
N PRO A 247 11.08 -17.09 -18.37
CA PRO A 247 11.95 -17.19 -17.20
C PRO A 247 13.42 -17.50 -17.54
N ASP A 248 13.82 -17.45 -18.82
CA ASP A 248 15.19 -17.75 -19.23
C ASP A 248 16.14 -16.56 -18.96
N VAL A 249 17.42 -16.89 -18.83
CA VAL A 249 18.47 -15.93 -18.45
C VAL A 249 18.55 -14.74 -19.42
N ASN A 250 18.44 -14.99 -20.74
CA ASN A 250 18.59 -13.93 -21.72
C ASN A 250 17.39 -13.00 -21.72
N SER A 251 16.18 -13.53 -21.66
CA SER A 251 14.96 -12.73 -21.58
C SER A 251 14.92 -11.88 -20.31
N ILE A 252 15.28 -12.45 -19.14
CA ILE A 252 15.32 -11.73 -17.87
C ILE A 252 16.33 -10.57 -17.89
N LEU A 253 17.55 -10.81 -18.38
CA LEU A 253 18.56 -9.75 -18.46
C LEU A 253 18.18 -8.69 -19.51
N HIS A 254 17.56 -9.11 -20.61
CA HIS A 254 17.08 -8.20 -21.64
C HIS A 254 15.98 -7.28 -21.14
N ILE A 255 14.95 -7.80 -20.45
CA ILE A 255 13.88 -6.94 -19.90
C ILE A 255 14.44 -5.95 -18.88
N ARG A 256 15.36 -6.37 -18.00
CA ARG A 256 15.98 -5.45 -17.03
C ARG A 256 16.68 -4.29 -17.73
N LYS A 257 17.49 -4.58 -18.75
CA LYS A 257 18.14 -3.55 -19.58
C LYS A 257 17.12 -2.59 -20.20
N MET A 258 15.99 -3.10 -20.72
CA MET A 258 14.93 -2.26 -21.30
C MET A 258 14.17 -1.43 -20.28
N LEU A 259 13.93 -1.96 -19.09
CA LEU A 259 13.34 -1.21 -17.98
C LEU A 259 14.27 -0.09 -17.49
N PHE A 260 15.59 -0.33 -17.36
CA PHE A 260 16.55 0.73 -17.07
C PHE A 260 16.62 1.80 -18.17
N GLU A 261 16.51 1.40 -19.44
CA GLU A 261 16.47 2.34 -20.57
C GLU A 261 15.21 3.21 -20.54
N ALA A 262 14.04 2.60 -20.32
CA ALA A 262 12.77 3.29 -20.18
C ALA A 262 12.80 4.32 -19.04
N ALA A 263 13.35 3.93 -17.88
CA ALA A 263 13.41 4.80 -16.70
C ALA A 263 14.42 5.95 -16.86
N GLN A 264 15.65 5.65 -17.29
CA GLN A 264 16.77 6.61 -17.18
C GLN A 264 17.08 7.38 -18.47
N VAL A 265 16.67 6.86 -19.64
CA VAL A 265 16.93 7.52 -20.94
C VAL A 265 15.65 8.07 -21.52
N LYS A 266 14.56 7.29 -21.47
CA LYS A 266 13.24 7.74 -21.95
C LYS A 266 12.44 8.50 -20.90
N HIS A 267 12.88 8.49 -19.64
CA HIS A 267 12.22 9.18 -18.51
C HIS A 267 10.73 8.84 -18.37
N ILE A 268 10.37 7.59 -18.67
CA ILE A 268 9.00 7.12 -18.59
C ILE A 268 8.61 6.95 -17.11
N GLN A 269 7.43 7.45 -16.73
CA GLN A 269 6.91 7.29 -15.37
C GLN A 269 5.45 6.83 -15.34
N LYS A 270 4.76 6.89 -16.48
CA LYS A 270 3.36 6.46 -16.61
C LYS A 270 3.30 5.07 -17.19
N GLU A 271 2.36 4.27 -16.68
CA GLU A 271 2.21 2.87 -17.07
C GLU A 271 1.89 2.69 -18.56
N ASN A 272 0.98 3.50 -19.12
CA ASN A 272 0.63 3.41 -20.53
C ASN A 272 1.84 3.62 -21.45
N ALA A 273 2.66 4.63 -21.16
CA ALA A 273 3.88 4.90 -21.91
C ALA A 273 4.91 3.77 -21.75
N LEU A 274 5.00 3.15 -20.56
CA LEU A 274 5.86 1.99 -20.35
C LEU A 274 5.40 0.78 -21.17
N VAL A 275 4.09 0.53 -21.20
CA VAL A 275 3.50 -0.55 -22.01
C VAL A 275 3.78 -0.35 -23.49
N ASP A 276 3.60 0.87 -23.99
CA ASP A 276 3.84 1.17 -25.40
C ASP A 276 5.32 0.98 -25.75
N PHE A 277 6.23 1.47 -24.91
CA PHE A 277 7.66 1.23 -25.06
C PHE A 277 8.02 -0.27 -25.05
N LEU A 278 7.47 -1.05 -24.13
CA LEU A 278 7.76 -2.49 -24.06
C LEU A 278 7.23 -3.25 -25.28
N LYS A 279 6.09 -2.83 -25.86
CA LYS A 279 5.60 -3.37 -27.15
C LYS A 279 6.54 -3.04 -28.29
N GLU A 280 7.02 -1.80 -28.37
CA GLU A 280 7.98 -1.36 -29.39
C GLU A 280 9.29 -2.16 -29.30
N GLN A 281 9.75 -2.43 -28.08
CA GLN A 281 10.93 -3.28 -27.82
C GLN A 281 10.64 -4.79 -27.97
N LYS A 282 9.43 -5.17 -28.39
CA LYS A 282 9.00 -6.56 -28.60
C LYS A 282 9.17 -7.45 -27.36
N ILE A 283 9.01 -6.89 -26.18
CA ILE A 283 9.01 -7.65 -24.93
C ILE A 283 7.71 -8.41 -24.81
N TRP A 284 7.80 -9.72 -24.58
CA TRP A 284 6.63 -10.54 -24.27
C TRP A 284 6.41 -10.60 -22.76
N TRP A 285 5.15 -10.51 -22.33
CA TRP A 285 4.79 -10.61 -20.92
C TRP A 285 3.44 -11.30 -20.74
N LYS A 286 3.28 -11.95 -19.58
CA LYS A 286 2.08 -12.69 -19.21
C LYS A 286 1.66 -12.21 -17.83
N LYS A 287 0.46 -11.63 -17.76
CA LYS A 287 -0.13 -11.17 -16.50
C LYS A 287 -0.10 -12.32 -15.48
N MET A 288 0.34 -12.01 -14.27
CA MET A 288 0.33 -12.91 -13.12
C MET A 288 -0.27 -12.16 -11.93
N ASP A 289 -0.50 -12.84 -10.82
CA ASP A 289 -0.93 -12.18 -9.58
C ASP A 289 0.28 -11.57 -8.85
N GLU A 290 0.67 -10.35 -9.23
CA GLU A 290 1.78 -9.64 -8.60
C GLU A 290 1.53 -9.31 -7.12
N LYS A 291 0.26 -9.31 -6.68
CA LYS A 291 -0.14 -9.00 -5.29
C LYS A 291 0.40 -10.02 -4.29
N GLN A 292 0.74 -11.23 -4.75
CA GLN A 292 1.35 -12.26 -3.90
C GLN A 292 2.88 -12.11 -3.77
N ILE A 293 3.54 -11.47 -4.74
CA ILE A 293 5.01 -11.39 -4.81
C ILE A 293 5.53 -10.10 -4.18
N PHE A 294 4.87 -8.97 -4.40
CA PHE A 294 5.27 -7.68 -3.81
C PHE A 294 5.43 -7.68 -2.27
N PRO A 295 4.59 -8.40 -1.48
CA PRO A 295 4.79 -8.52 -0.04
C PRO A 295 6.11 -9.22 0.29
N LEU A 296 6.46 -10.26 -0.46
CA LEU A 296 7.71 -11.01 -0.27
C LEU A 296 8.94 -10.20 -0.67
N LEU A 297 8.85 -9.40 -1.73
CA LEU A 297 9.90 -8.44 -2.09
C LEU A 297 10.09 -7.43 -0.95
N SER A 298 8.99 -6.87 -0.43
CA SER A 298 9.00 -5.90 0.68
C SER A 298 9.58 -6.50 1.96
N ALA A 299 9.22 -7.75 2.29
CA ALA A 299 9.77 -8.48 3.42
C ALA A 299 11.29 -8.63 3.29
N LYS A 300 11.80 -9.08 2.13
CA LYS A 300 13.25 -9.18 1.90
C LYS A 300 13.96 -7.84 2.01
N ILE A 301 13.37 -6.75 1.51
CA ILE A 301 13.94 -5.40 1.62
C ILE A 301 14.07 -5.01 3.10
N LYS A 302 13.03 -5.26 3.90
CA LYS A 302 12.98 -4.94 5.33
C LYS A 302 13.94 -5.82 6.14
N GLU A 303 13.91 -7.13 5.94
CA GLU A 303 14.78 -8.12 6.61
C GLU A 303 16.26 -7.80 6.41
N ASN A 304 16.65 -7.35 5.20
CA ASN A 304 18.03 -7.02 4.87
C ASN A 304 18.39 -5.55 5.15
N ASN A 305 17.47 -4.77 5.72
CA ASN A 305 17.62 -3.36 6.06
C ASN A 305 18.21 -2.54 4.89
N ILE A 306 17.60 -2.68 3.71
CA ILE A 306 18.05 -2.01 2.49
C ILE A 306 17.72 -0.53 2.58
N LYS A 307 18.76 0.31 2.62
CA LYS A 307 18.66 1.78 2.69
C LYS A 307 19.19 2.49 1.45
N SER A 308 19.83 1.76 0.55
CA SER A 308 20.47 2.30 -0.64
C SER A 308 20.49 1.27 -1.76
N THR A 309 20.46 1.74 -3.00
CA THR A 309 20.59 0.92 -4.20
C THR A 309 21.75 1.43 -5.07
N PRO A 310 22.49 0.53 -5.76
CA PRO A 310 22.36 -0.92 -5.70
C PRO A 310 22.98 -1.49 -4.41
N THR A 311 22.39 -2.56 -3.88
CA THR A 311 22.96 -3.37 -2.79
C THR A 311 22.95 -4.83 -3.23
N CYS A 312 24.04 -5.55 -3.05
CA CYS A 312 24.13 -6.98 -3.36
C CYS A 312 24.48 -7.78 -2.10
N PHE A 313 23.84 -8.94 -1.94
CA PHE A 313 24.26 -9.96 -0.99
C PHE A 313 24.75 -11.18 -1.75
N ILE A 314 25.93 -11.68 -1.39
CA ILE A 314 26.46 -12.95 -1.85
C ILE A 314 26.52 -13.89 -0.66
N LYS A 315 25.76 -14.99 -0.72
CA LYS A 315 25.74 -16.04 0.29
C LYS A 315 26.58 -17.22 -0.19
N TYR A 316 27.63 -17.53 0.54
CA TYR A 316 28.45 -18.71 0.34
C TYR A 316 27.96 -19.90 1.19
N SER A 317 27.37 -19.59 2.35
CA SER A 317 26.70 -20.55 3.24
C SER A 317 25.69 -19.82 4.14
N VAL A 318 25.01 -20.54 5.04
CA VAL A 318 24.10 -19.93 6.04
C VAL A 318 24.86 -18.96 6.97
N ALA A 319 26.13 -19.23 7.24
CA ALA A 319 26.96 -18.41 8.14
C ALA A 319 27.84 -17.38 7.40
N ASP A 320 28.09 -17.56 6.10
CA ASP A 320 28.94 -16.68 5.30
C ASP A 320 28.11 -15.91 4.26
N ILE A 321 27.71 -14.71 4.65
CA ILE A 321 26.93 -13.76 3.84
C ILE A 321 27.69 -12.45 3.77
N LYS A 322 28.00 -12.00 2.56
CA LYS A 322 28.71 -10.74 2.32
C LYS A 322 27.78 -9.73 1.66
N LYS A 323 27.77 -8.51 2.19
CA LYS A 323 27.02 -7.35 1.66
C LYS A 323 27.98 -6.43 0.91
N PHE A 324 27.55 -5.96 -0.25
CA PHE A 324 28.26 -5.00 -1.10
C PHE A 324 27.30 -3.86 -1.47
N VAL A 325 27.76 -2.61 -1.41
CA VAL A 325 26.92 -1.44 -1.67
C VAL A 325 27.57 -0.58 -2.76
N GLY A 326 26.77 -0.16 -3.76
CA GLY A 326 27.29 0.59 -4.90
C GLY A 326 27.81 -0.30 -6.03
N ASP A 327 28.08 0.28 -7.19
CA ASP A 327 28.45 -0.46 -8.41
C ASP A 327 29.86 -1.05 -8.36
N GLU A 328 30.82 -0.36 -7.74
CA GLU A 328 32.21 -0.85 -7.63
C GLU A 328 32.32 -2.07 -6.72
N GLU A 329 31.82 -1.98 -5.48
CA GLU A 329 31.88 -3.10 -4.51
C GLU A 329 31.14 -4.35 -5.02
N ILE A 330 29.99 -4.16 -5.68
CA ILE A 330 29.23 -5.27 -6.25
C ILE A 330 30.04 -5.95 -7.36
N TRP A 331 30.71 -5.18 -8.22
CA TRP A 331 31.56 -5.75 -9.26
C TRP A 331 32.70 -6.59 -8.68
N ASP A 332 33.37 -6.08 -7.65
CA ASP A 332 34.45 -6.79 -6.96
C ASP A 332 33.95 -8.06 -6.27
N GLY A 333 32.79 -7.99 -5.61
CA GLY A 333 32.14 -9.14 -4.99
C GLY A 333 31.80 -10.25 -6.00
N LEU A 334 31.20 -9.89 -7.14
CA LEU A 334 30.87 -10.86 -8.20
C LEU A 334 32.14 -11.48 -8.82
N THR A 335 33.19 -10.69 -9.02
CA THR A 335 34.47 -11.16 -9.54
C THR A 335 35.16 -12.11 -8.55
N ALA A 336 35.12 -11.79 -7.26
CA ALA A 336 35.62 -12.66 -6.20
C ALA A 336 34.84 -13.99 -6.15
N LEU A 337 33.52 -13.96 -6.30
CA LEU A 337 32.70 -15.17 -6.41
C LEU A 337 33.11 -16.03 -7.61
N LYS A 338 33.30 -15.44 -8.79
CA LYS A 338 33.79 -16.17 -9.98
C LYS A 338 35.15 -16.85 -9.70
N LYS A 339 36.07 -16.14 -9.06
CA LYS A 339 37.39 -16.69 -8.69
C LYS A 339 37.24 -17.87 -7.73
N HIS A 340 36.41 -17.73 -6.69
CA HIS A 340 36.11 -18.79 -5.71
C HIS A 340 35.55 -20.06 -6.37
N LEU A 341 34.59 -19.91 -7.28
CA LEU A 341 34.00 -21.03 -8.02
C LEU A 341 34.98 -21.71 -8.96
N SER A 342 35.99 -20.97 -9.44
CA SER A 342 37.05 -21.50 -10.31
C SER A 342 38.13 -22.23 -9.53
N SER A 343 38.43 -21.82 -8.29
CA SER A 343 39.40 -22.51 -7.42
C SER A 343 38.91 -23.87 -6.89
N GLY A 344 37.61 -24.08 -6.79
CA GLY A 344 37.00 -25.36 -6.41
C GLY A 344 36.87 -26.39 -7.55
N LYS A 345 37.57 -26.19 -8.68
CA LYS A 345 37.65 -27.14 -9.82
C LYS A 345 38.90 -28.03 -9.77
N LYS A 346 39.69 -28.00 -8.69
CA LYS A 346 40.82 -28.91 -8.49
C LYS A 346 40.42 -30.11 -7.66
#